data_AF-A0A1Y1YA48-F1
#
_entry.id   AF-A0A1Y1YA48-F1
#
_cell.length_a   1.000
_cell.length_b   1.000
_cell.length_c   1.000
_cell.angle_alpha   90.00
_cell.angle_beta   90.00
_cell.angle_gamma   90.00
#
_symmetry.space_group_name_H-M   'P 1'
#
loop_
_entity.id
_entity.type
_entity.pdbx_description
1 polymer ?
#
loop_
_entity_poly.entity_id
_entity_poly.type
_entity_poly.pdbx_seq_one_letter_code
_entity_poly.pdbx_strand_id
1 'polypeptide(L)'
;MAVSLGSLGIKGDIQANVRQIYPHPKYDPKKYKNDIALLELSEDLIFSQNLSRIPIDSSRITPNQLVIAAGWGQTESKHLSPQLLQVTLRTAPNQICRRDRPGFRSHNGPQICTGGTPGKDTCPGDSGGPLLTKERESSMKLLGVTSFGTFTSATGFRCGDDTLGYFTHVAYHMMFIKQVTKLNDSQLLSASPYVNFHSNLGLHASMKIPTSCYLILLVLVSAYLFHI
;
A
#
# COMPACT_ATOMS: atom_id res chain seq x y z
N MET A 1 5.65 0.66 19.41
CA MET A 1 5.87 0.93 17.96
C MET A 1 5.00 2.10 17.56
N ALA A 2 5.45 2.97 16.66
CA ALA A 2 4.67 4.09 16.16
C ALA A 2 4.76 4.14 14.62
N VAL A 3 3.76 4.77 13.99
CA VAL A 3 3.74 5.08 12.56
C VAL A 3 3.69 6.59 12.35
N SER A 4 4.29 7.03 11.24
CA SER A 4 4.28 8.41 10.79
C SER A 4 3.30 8.57 9.64
N LEU A 5 2.40 9.54 9.72
CA LEU A 5 1.31 9.76 8.77
C LEU A 5 1.25 11.21 8.29
N GLY A 6 0.60 11.41 7.14
CA GLY A 6 0.25 12.73 6.60
C GLY A 6 1.44 13.62 6.25
N SER A 7 2.58 13.03 5.88
CA SER A 7 3.80 13.79 5.59
C SER A 7 4.35 13.49 4.21
N LEU A 8 5.06 14.48 3.68
CA LEU A 8 5.93 14.32 2.53
C LEU A 8 7.35 13.90 2.95
N GLY A 9 7.74 14.07 4.22
CA GLY A 9 9.05 13.70 4.74
C GLY A 9 9.04 12.37 5.52
N ILE A 10 10.22 11.77 5.70
CA ILE A 10 10.39 10.54 6.50
C ILE A 10 9.94 10.73 7.96
N LYS A 11 10.13 11.94 8.51
CA LYS A 11 9.58 12.31 9.82
C LYS A 11 8.16 12.82 9.60
N GLY A 12 7.18 11.96 9.91
CA GLY A 12 5.77 12.27 9.74
C GLY A 12 5.33 13.53 10.48
N ASP A 13 4.30 14.20 9.96
CA ASP A 13 3.67 15.36 10.60
C ASP A 13 2.78 14.88 11.76
N ILE A 14 2.28 13.65 11.68
CA ILE A 14 1.46 12.98 12.69
C ILE A 14 2.16 11.69 13.11
N GLN A 15 2.44 11.54 14.40
CA GLN A 15 2.89 10.27 14.99
C GLN A 15 1.72 9.58 15.70
N ALA A 16 1.48 8.32 15.36
CA ALA A 16 0.45 7.50 15.99
C ALA A 16 1.04 6.21 16.55
N ASN A 17 0.72 5.91 17.80
CA ASN A 17 1.17 4.68 18.44
C ASN A 17 0.38 3.47 17.92
N VAL A 18 1.07 2.37 17.67
CA VAL A 18 0.45 1.10 17.29
C VAL A 18 0.05 0.35 18.56
N ARG A 19 -1.25 0.05 18.68
CA ARG A 19 -1.84 -0.76 19.75
C ARG A 19 -1.65 -2.24 19.50
N GLN A 20 -1.95 -2.69 18.28
CA GLN A 20 -1.93 -4.11 17.94
C GLN A 20 -1.58 -4.34 16.47
N ILE A 21 -0.91 -5.46 16.20
CA ILE A 21 -0.52 -5.89 14.86
C ILE A 21 -1.24 -7.19 14.55
N TYR A 22 -1.91 -7.24 13.40
CA TYR A 22 -2.59 -8.42 12.90
C TYR A 22 -1.89 -8.86 11.61
N PRO A 23 -0.88 -9.75 11.68
CA PRO A 23 -0.34 -10.37 10.48
C PRO A 23 -1.35 -11.36 9.90
N HIS A 24 -1.34 -11.55 8.58
CA HIS A 24 -2.19 -12.56 7.96
C HIS A 24 -1.85 -13.95 8.54
N PRO A 25 -2.83 -14.74 9.04
CA PRO A 25 -2.57 -15.97 9.80
C PRO A 25 -1.91 -17.08 8.97
N LYS A 26 -1.95 -16.96 7.63
CA LYS A 26 -1.29 -17.86 6.69
C LYS A 26 -0.08 -17.20 5.98
N TYR A 27 0.53 -16.19 6.60
CA TYR A 27 1.77 -15.62 6.08
C TYR A 27 2.86 -16.69 6.00
N ASP A 28 3.50 -16.82 4.84
CA ASP A 28 4.63 -17.73 4.64
C ASP A 28 5.88 -16.88 4.31
N PRO A 29 6.83 -16.72 5.25
CA PRO A 29 8.01 -15.88 5.04
C PRO A 29 8.99 -16.47 4.02
N LYS A 30 9.00 -17.79 3.82
CA LYS A 30 9.88 -18.43 2.82
C LYS A 30 9.40 -18.18 1.41
N LYS A 31 8.08 -18.07 1.24
CA LYS A 31 7.46 -17.82 -0.06
C LYS A 31 6.99 -16.38 -0.21
N TYR A 32 7.04 -15.53 0.81
CA TYR A 32 6.38 -14.21 0.80
C TYR A 32 4.90 -14.30 0.39
N LYS A 33 4.22 -15.37 0.81
CA LYS A 33 2.79 -15.58 0.49
C LYS A 33 1.94 -14.92 1.57
N ASN A 34 0.88 -14.23 1.15
CA ASN A 34 -0.02 -13.48 2.05
C ASN A 34 0.76 -12.47 2.90
N ASP A 35 1.71 -11.76 2.27
CA ASP A 35 2.56 -10.78 2.94
C ASP A 35 1.79 -9.48 3.17
N ILE A 36 0.94 -9.50 4.19
CA ILE A 36 0.04 -8.40 4.56
C ILE A 36 -0.20 -8.47 6.06
N ALA A 37 -0.07 -7.32 6.71
CA ALA A 37 -0.45 -7.12 8.09
C ALA A 37 -1.24 -5.81 8.23
N LEU A 38 -2.00 -5.74 9.30
CA LEU A 38 -2.88 -4.63 9.62
C LEU A 38 -2.46 -4.06 10.99
N LEU A 39 -2.21 -2.75 11.07
CA LEU A 39 -1.81 -2.06 12.30
C LEU A 39 -2.98 -1.32 12.94
N GLU A 40 -3.45 -1.74 14.10
CA GLU A 40 -4.44 -0.99 14.89
C GLU A 40 -3.72 0.09 15.70
N LEU A 41 -4.19 1.34 15.58
CA LEU A 41 -3.64 2.48 16.29
C LEU A 41 -4.24 2.58 17.70
N SER A 42 -3.48 3.18 18.62
CA SER A 42 -3.90 3.38 20.02
C SER A 42 -4.92 4.51 20.16
N GLU A 43 -4.92 5.43 19.20
CA GLU A 43 -5.77 6.62 19.17
C GLU A 43 -6.36 6.78 17.78
N ASP A 44 -7.55 7.38 17.73
CA ASP A 44 -8.19 7.73 16.47
C ASP A 44 -7.46 8.88 15.77
N LEU A 45 -7.44 8.82 14.45
CA LEU A 45 -6.88 9.88 13.63
C LEU A 45 -7.94 10.88 13.22
N ILE A 46 -7.57 12.16 13.25
CA ILE A 46 -8.38 13.23 12.69
C ILE A 46 -7.99 13.38 11.22
N PHE A 47 -8.92 13.06 10.32
CA PHE A 47 -8.72 13.27 8.89
C PHE A 47 -8.59 14.76 8.56
N SER A 48 -7.73 15.07 7.60
CA SER A 48 -7.39 16.42 7.16
C SER A 48 -7.05 16.41 5.67
N GLN A 49 -6.74 17.57 5.09
CA GLN A 49 -6.33 17.65 3.69
C GLN A 49 -5.09 16.79 3.40
N ASN A 50 -4.22 16.60 4.40
CA ASN A 50 -2.99 15.83 4.29
C ASN A 50 -3.13 14.38 4.80
N LEU A 51 -4.27 14.02 5.38
CA LEU A 51 -4.51 12.69 5.92
C LEU A 51 -5.93 12.21 5.60
N SER A 52 -6.02 11.29 4.64
CA SER A 52 -7.28 10.67 4.25
C SER A 52 -7.12 9.16 4.08
N ARG A 53 -8.25 8.46 4.13
CA ARG A 53 -8.30 7.04 3.80
C ARG A 53 -8.37 6.83 2.30
N ILE A 54 -7.57 5.89 1.80
CA ILE A 54 -7.63 5.43 0.42
C ILE A 54 -8.64 4.26 0.26
N PRO A 55 -9.56 4.31 -0.72
CA PRO A 55 -10.40 3.18 -1.06
C PRO A 55 -9.61 2.02 -1.68
N ILE A 56 -10.09 0.79 -1.47
CA ILE A 56 -9.52 -0.40 -2.13
C ILE A 56 -10.09 -0.51 -3.54
N ASP A 57 -9.24 -0.80 -4.53
CA ASP A 57 -9.71 -1.19 -5.86
C ASP A 57 -9.96 -2.69 -5.91
N SER A 58 -11.18 -3.08 -6.29
CA SER A 58 -11.58 -4.48 -6.47
C SER A 58 -11.73 -4.87 -7.93
N SER A 59 -11.31 -4.00 -8.86
CA SER A 59 -11.38 -4.28 -10.28
C SER A 59 -10.35 -5.33 -10.70
N ARG A 60 -10.59 -5.94 -11.86
CA ARG A 60 -9.68 -6.96 -12.37
C ARG A 60 -8.39 -6.31 -12.86
N ILE A 61 -7.26 -6.78 -12.34
CA ILE A 61 -5.94 -6.30 -12.75
C ILE A 61 -5.51 -7.03 -14.03
N THR A 62 -5.10 -6.25 -15.03
CA THR A 62 -4.67 -6.77 -16.35
C THR A 62 -3.16 -6.63 -16.51
N PRO A 63 -2.51 -7.48 -17.34
CA PRO A 63 -1.11 -7.27 -17.72
C PRO A 63 -0.93 -5.96 -18.49
N ASN A 64 0.27 -5.36 -18.39
CA ASN A 64 0.64 -4.07 -18.99
C ASN A 64 -0.16 -2.85 -18.50
N GLN A 65 -0.97 -3.02 -17.46
CA GLN A 65 -1.71 -1.96 -16.79
C GLN A 65 -0.74 -1.00 -16.10
N LEU A 66 -0.95 0.30 -16.30
CA LEU A 66 -0.19 1.34 -15.62
C LEU A 66 -0.64 1.46 -14.17
N VAL A 67 0.32 1.52 -13.27
CA VAL A 67 0.12 1.61 -11.82
C VAL A 67 1.15 2.59 -11.23
N ILE A 68 0.89 3.08 -10.02
CA ILE A 68 1.78 4.00 -9.31
C ILE A 68 2.26 3.32 -8.03
N ALA A 69 3.56 3.25 -7.82
CA ALA A 69 4.14 2.94 -6.52
C ALA A 69 4.63 4.24 -5.88
N ALA A 70 4.49 4.37 -4.57
CA ALA A 70 4.99 5.52 -3.82
C ALA A 70 5.72 5.08 -2.55
N GLY A 71 6.76 5.81 -2.17
CA GLY A 71 7.55 5.50 -0.99
C GLY A 71 8.76 6.42 -0.79
N TRP A 72 9.50 6.15 0.29
CA TRP A 72 10.75 6.84 0.65
C TRP A 72 11.96 5.91 0.52
N GLY A 73 11.79 4.76 -0.13
CA GLY A 73 12.86 3.79 -0.35
C GLY A 73 14.05 4.36 -1.07
N GLN A 74 15.08 3.52 -1.19
CA GLN A 74 16.33 3.92 -1.81
C GLN A 74 16.10 4.43 -3.25
N THR A 75 16.79 5.50 -3.62
CA THR A 75 16.83 5.97 -5.01
C THR A 75 18.07 5.43 -5.72
N GLU A 76 18.33 5.85 -6.97
CA GLU A 76 19.56 5.54 -7.70
C GLU A 76 20.85 5.88 -6.93
N SER A 77 20.76 6.78 -5.93
CA SER A 77 21.85 7.15 -5.03
C SER A 77 22.14 6.12 -3.93
N LYS A 78 21.35 5.04 -3.80
CA LYS A 78 21.37 4.05 -2.70
C LYS A 78 21.06 4.62 -1.31
N HIS A 79 20.59 5.86 -1.24
CA HIS A 79 20.11 6.49 -0.02
C HIS A 79 18.59 6.58 -0.03
N LEU A 80 17.97 6.51 1.14
CA LEU A 80 16.53 6.77 1.29
C LEU A 80 16.21 8.18 0.83
N SER A 81 15.10 8.33 0.12
CA SER A 81 14.66 9.66 -0.30
C SER A 81 14.16 10.45 0.92
N PRO A 82 14.64 11.69 1.15
CA PRO A 82 14.12 12.52 2.23
C PRO A 82 12.66 12.96 2.00
N GLN A 83 12.16 12.81 0.76
CA GLN A 83 10.81 13.16 0.33
C GLN A 83 10.08 11.96 -0.29
N LEU A 84 8.75 11.96 -0.18
CA LEU A 84 7.92 10.94 -0.79
C LEU A 84 8.06 11.01 -2.31
N LEU A 85 8.50 9.92 -2.92
CA LEU A 85 8.58 9.78 -4.36
C LEU A 85 7.46 8.89 -4.85
N GLN A 86 7.08 9.10 -6.11
CA GLN A 86 6.20 8.20 -6.83
C GLN A 86 6.80 7.82 -8.17
N VAL A 87 6.54 6.59 -8.59
CA VAL A 87 6.99 6.06 -9.87
C VAL A 87 5.83 5.36 -10.58
N THR A 88 5.66 5.67 -11.87
CA THR A 88 4.75 4.91 -12.73
C THR A 88 5.44 3.61 -13.14
N LEU A 89 4.81 2.48 -12.82
CA LEU A 89 5.20 1.13 -13.23
C LEU A 89 4.15 0.53 -14.17
N ARG A 90 4.45 -0.67 -14.67
CA ARG A 90 3.52 -1.53 -15.41
C ARG A 90 3.44 -2.90 -14.77
N THR A 91 2.24 -3.48 -14.72
CA THR A 91 2.08 -4.90 -14.43
C THR A 91 2.73 -5.72 -15.55
N ALA A 92 3.55 -6.70 -15.19
CA ALA A 92 4.28 -7.49 -16.17
C ALA A 92 3.40 -8.60 -16.78
N PRO A 93 3.63 -9.04 -18.02
CA PRO A 93 2.97 -10.22 -18.59
C PRO A 93 3.01 -11.43 -17.64
N ASN A 94 1.86 -12.10 -17.46
CA ASN A 94 1.74 -13.26 -16.55
C ASN A 94 2.82 -14.33 -16.79
N GLN A 95 3.25 -14.53 -18.04
CA GLN A 95 4.30 -15.50 -18.40
C GLN A 95 5.66 -15.12 -17.83
N ILE A 96 6.01 -13.84 -17.80
CA ILE A 96 7.28 -13.35 -17.23
C ILE A 96 7.29 -13.61 -15.73
N CYS A 97 6.22 -13.21 -15.03
CA CYS A 97 6.07 -13.45 -13.60
C CYS A 97 6.03 -14.95 -13.26
N ARG A 98 5.43 -15.78 -14.12
CA ARG A 98 5.39 -17.24 -13.93
C ARG A 98 6.74 -17.92 -14.16
N ARG A 99 7.57 -17.39 -15.07
CA ARG A 99 8.92 -17.89 -15.31
C ARG A 99 9.81 -17.64 -14.09
N ASP A 100 9.72 -16.46 -13.51
CA ASP A 100 10.41 -16.13 -12.26
C ASP A 100 9.84 -16.92 -11.07
N ARG A 101 8.51 -17.01 -11.00
CA ARG A 101 7.80 -17.63 -9.89
C ARG A 101 6.75 -18.62 -10.40
N PRO A 102 7.06 -19.94 -10.48
CA PRO A 102 6.18 -20.95 -11.06
C PRO A 102 4.76 -21.02 -10.46
N GLY A 103 4.59 -20.59 -9.20
CA GLY A 103 3.29 -20.50 -8.55
C GLY A 103 2.41 -19.32 -9.00
N PHE A 104 2.97 -18.36 -9.74
CA PHE A 104 2.25 -17.19 -10.23
C PHE A 104 1.33 -17.56 -11.40
N ARG A 105 0.02 -17.36 -11.20
CA ARG A 105 -1.00 -17.65 -12.21
C ARG A 105 -1.47 -16.40 -12.94
N SER A 106 -1.86 -15.38 -12.17
CA SER A 106 -2.28 -14.07 -12.68
C SER A 106 -2.22 -13.00 -11.58
N HIS A 107 -2.29 -11.72 -11.96
CA HIS A 107 -2.39 -10.58 -11.02
C HIS A 107 -3.64 -10.59 -10.13
N ASN A 108 -4.66 -11.39 -10.46
CA ASN A 108 -5.88 -11.52 -9.66
C ASN A 108 -5.79 -12.64 -8.61
N GLY A 109 -4.59 -13.21 -8.42
CA GLY A 109 -4.26 -14.07 -7.30
C GLY A 109 -3.80 -13.27 -6.06
N PRO A 110 -3.02 -13.89 -5.16
CA PRO A 110 -2.54 -13.21 -3.94
C PRO A 110 -1.47 -12.15 -4.19
N GLN A 111 -0.90 -12.09 -5.40
CA GLN A 111 0.26 -11.26 -5.72
C GLN A 111 0.05 -10.52 -7.05
N ILE A 112 0.52 -9.29 -7.11
CA ILE A 112 0.68 -8.46 -8.31
C ILE A 112 2.17 -8.42 -8.62
N CYS A 113 2.51 -8.38 -9.91
CA CYS A 113 3.88 -8.44 -10.40
C CYS A 113 4.07 -7.31 -11.40
N THR A 114 5.09 -6.49 -11.21
CA THR A 114 5.46 -5.38 -12.07
C THR A 114 6.83 -5.61 -12.68
N GLY A 115 7.10 -4.96 -13.81
CA GLY A 115 8.39 -5.06 -14.47
C GLY A 115 8.33 -4.56 -15.91
N GLY A 116 9.44 -4.66 -16.62
CA GLY A 116 9.54 -4.22 -18.03
C GLY A 116 9.41 -2.71 -18.20
N THR A 117 9.68 -1.94 -17.15
CA THR A 117 9.78 -0.47 -17.19
C THR A 117 11.23 -0.09 -16.87
N PRO A 118 12.11 0.04 -17.88
CA PRO A 118 13.53 0.31 -17.67
C PRO A 118 13.76 1.54 -16.79
N GLY A 119 14.66 1.43 -15.83
CA GLY A 119 15.02 2.48 -14.87
C GLY A 119 13.95 2.78 -13.81
N LYS A 120 12.90 1.95 -13.67
CA LYS A 120 11.80 2.21 -12.72
C LYS A 120 11.41 0.95 -11.96
N ASP A 121 11.51 1.01 -10.63
CA ASP A 121 11.09 -0.06 -9.73
C ASP A 121 10.84 0.48 -8.30
N THR A 122 10.28 -0.35 -7.43
CA THR A 122 10.38 -0.18 -5.97
C THR A 122 11.73 -0.69 -5.46
N CYS A 123 12.20 -0.09 -4.37
CA CYS A 123 13.52 -0.35 -3.81
C CYS A 123 13.49 -0.76 -2.32
N PRO A 124 14.64 -1.15 -1.73
CA PRO A 124 14.73 -1.35 -0.29
C PRO A 124 14.26 -0.09 0.44
N GLY A 125 13.42 -0.27 1.44
CA GLY A 125 12.77 0.84 2.15
C GLY A 125 11.37 1.19 1.66
N ASP A 126 10.92 0.65 0.52
CA ASP A 126 9.52 0.77 0.06
C ASP A 126 8.62 -0.36 0.55
N SER A 127 9.14 -1.38 1.25
CA SER A 127 8.35 -2.50 1.78
C SER A 127 7.19 -2.01 2.64
N GLY A 128 5.98 -2.48 2.36
CA GLY A 128 4.76 -1.97 2.98
C GLY A 128 4.16 -0.73 2.32
N GLY A 129 4.83 -0.12 1.34
CA GLY A 129 4.33 1.02 0.58
C GLY A 129 3.15 0.66 -0.35
N PRO A 130 2.35 1.65 -0.78
CA PRO A 130 1.18 1.40 -1.60
C PRO A 130 1.50 1.20 -3.09
N LEU A 131 0.74 0.31 -3.73
CA LEU A 131 0.57 0.26 -5.18
C LEU A 131 -0.85 0.74 -5.53
N LEU A 132 -0.92 1.76 -6.39
CA LEU A 132 -2.13 2.53 -6.68
C LEU A 132 -2.56 2.41 -8.15
N THR A 133 -3.85 2.64 -8.40
CA THR A 133 -4.35 2.87 -9.76
C THR A 133 -3.74 4.14 -10.35
N LYS A 134 -3.45 4.13 -11.66
CA LYS A 134 -3.04 5.34 -12.37
C LYS A 134 -4.27 6.14 -12.81
N GLU A 135 -4.81 6.92 -11.89
CA GLU A 135 -5.94 7.83 -12.10
C GLU A 135 -5.56 9.26 -11.68
N ARG A 136 -6.52 10.20 -11.74
CA ARG A 136 -6.36 11.49 -11.06
C ARG A 136 -6.18 11.25 -9.57
N GLU A 137 -5.41 12.08 -8.88
CA GLU A 137 -5.06 11.90 -7.46
C GLU A 137 -6.28 11.66 -6.57
N SER A 138 -7.36 12.43 -6.76
CA SER A 138 -8.62 12.29 -6.02
C SER A 138 -9.42 11.00 -6.31
N SER A 139 -8.98 10.21 -7.29
CA SER A 139 -9.61 8.97 -7.71
C SER A 139 -8.69 7.76 -7.56
N MET A 140 -7.46 7.95 -7.05
CA MET A 140 -6.54 6.85 -6.81
C MET A 140 -7.12 5.87 -5.80
N LYS A 141 -6.90 4.58 -6.07
CA LYS A 141 -7.34 3.47 -5.24
C LYS A 141 -6.18 2.52 -4.97
N LEU A 142 -6.22 1.83 -3.84
CA LEU A 142 -5.20 0.89 -3.42
C LEU A 142 -5.40 -0.48 -4.10
N LEU A 143 -4.42 -0.90 -4.89
CA LEU A 143 -4.35 -2.22 -5.52
C LEU A 143 -3.52 -3.19 -4.68
N GLY A 144 -2.38 -2.74 -4.16
CA GLY A 144 -1.37 -3.62 -3.59
C GLY A 144 -0.52 -3.00 -2.50
N VAL A 145 0.23 -3.85 -1.81
CA VAL A 145 1.23 -3.48 -0.80
C VAL A 145 2.59 -4.02 -1.26
N THR A 146 3.63 -3.18 -1.30
CA THR A 146 4.98 -3.59 -1.69
C THR A 146 5.49 -4.70 -0.79
N SER A 147 5.94 -5.81 -1.40
CA SER A 147 6.36 -7.01 -0.67
C SER A 147 7.86 -7.29 -0.88
N PHE A 148 8.26 -7.79 -2.06
CA PHE A 148 9.64 -8.12 -2.37
C PHE A 148 9.95 -7.87 -3.86
N GLY A 149 11.24 -7.87 -4.21
CA GLY A 149 11.70 -7.79 -5.59
C GLY A 149 12.63 -8.95 -5.93
N THR A 150 12.82 -9.18 -7.23
CA THR A 150 13.76 -10.19 -7.77
C THR A 150 14.67 -9.54 -8.81
N PHE A 151 15.92 -10.01 -8.87
CA PHE A 151 16.93 -9.53 -9.82
C PHE A 151 17.08 -10.55 -10.93
N THR A 152 17.02 -10.09 -12.19
CA THR A 152 17.30 -10.98 -13.32
C THR A 152 18.68 -10.75 -13.95
N SER A 153 19.44 -9.75 -13.48
CA SER A 153 20.79 -9.43 -13.96
C SER A 153 21.90 -9.92 -13.03
N ALA A 154 23.02 -10.38 -13.62
CA ALA A 154 24.21 -10.89 -12.94
C ALA A 154 25.05 -9.80 -12.22
N THR A 155 24.69 -8.51 -12.37
CA THR A 155 25.47 -7.36 -11.89
C THR A 155 25.19 -6.95 -10.43
N GLY A 156 24.40 -7.76 -9.71
CA GLY A 156 24.06 -7.53 -8.30
C GLY A 156 22.77 -6.72 -8.11
N PHE A 157 22.44 -6.39 -6.85
CA PHE A 157 21.23 -5.67 -6.49
C PHE A 157 21.23 -4.24 -7.07
N ARG A 158 20.35 -3.99 -8.05
CA ARG A 158 20.04 -2.66 -8.58
C ARG A 158 18.54 -2.59 -8.88
N CYS A 159 17.84 -1.63 -8.28
CA CYS A 159 16.46 -1.37 -8.67
C CYS A 159 16.42 -0.73 -10.06
N GLY A 160 15.37 -1.01 -10.82
CA GLY A 160 15.11 -0.36 -12.11
C GLY A 160 15.78 -1.03 -13.32
N ASP A 161 16.82 -1.85 -13.11
CA ASP A 161 17.48 -2.62 -14.17
C ASP A 161 17.06 -4.09 -14.13
N ASP A 162 16.21 -4.51 -15.08
CA ASP A 162 15.80 -5.90 -15.28
C ASP A 162 15.31 -6.59 -13.99
N THR A 163 14.51 -5.88 -13.20
CA THR A 163 13.89 -6.39 -11.98
C THR A 163 12.39 -6.64 -12.15
N LEU A 164 11.88 -7.61 -11.39
CA LEU A 164 10.45 -7.77 -11.16
C LEU A 164 10.13 -7.37 -9.72
N GLY A 165 9.16 -6.49 -9.56
CA GLY A 165 8.59 -6.10 -8.28
C GLY A 165 7.33 -6.91 -7.97
N TYR A 166 7.19 -7.38 -6.73
CA TYR A 166 6.03 -8.11 -6.25
C TYR A 166 5.32 -7.37 -5.14
N PHE A 167 4.00 -7.30 -5.27
CA PHE A 167 3.09 -6.65 -4.33
C PHE A 167 2.04 -7.64 -3.87
N THR A 168 1.60 -7.56 -2.63
CA THR A 168 0.45 -8.32 -2.13
C THR A 168 -0.83 -7.69 -2.65
N HIS A 169 -1.68 -8.46 -3.33
CA HIS A 169 -2.95 -7.97 -3.88
C HIS A 169 -3.97 -7.73 -2.76
N VAL A 170 -4.35 -6.47 -2.52
CA VAL A 170 -5.18 -6.09 -1.36
C VAL A 170 -6.58 -6.67 -1.46
N ALA A 171 -7.25 -6.55 -2.62
CA ALA A 171 -8.61 -7.06 -2.79
C ALA A 171 -8.70 -8.60 -2.69
N TYR A 172 -7.64 -9.33 -3.03
CA TYR A 172 -7.58 -10.78 -2.78
C TYR A 172 -7.69 -11.13 -1.29
N HIS A 173 -7.21 -10.24 -0.41
CA HIS A 173 -7.21 -10.41 1.03
C HIS A 173 -8.40 -9.70 1.71
N MET A 174 -9.44 -9.30 0.96
CA MET A 174 -10.59 -8.57 1.48
C MET A 174 -11.27 -9.29 2.66
N MET A 175 -11.36 -10.62 2.63
CA MET A 175 -11.93 -11.39 3.75
C MET A 175 -11.15 -11.19 5.05
N PHE A 176 -9.82 -11.25 4.99
CA PHE A 176 -8.95 -11.01 6.14
C PHE A 176 -9.10 -9.58 6.66
N ILE A 177 -9.10 -8.60 5.75
CA ILE A 177 -9.28 -7.18 6.09
C ILE A 177 -10.63 -6.96 6.79
N LYS A 178 -11.73 -7.48 6.24
CA LYS A 178 -13.08 -7.37 6.84
C LYS A 178 -13.15 -8.07 8.19
N GLN A 179 -12.50 -9.24 8.35
CA GLN A 179 -12.52 -9.98 9.61
C GLN A 179 -11.85 -9.21 10.74
N VAL A 180 -10.73 -8.54 10.46
CA VAL A 180 -9.99 -7.74 11.45
C VAL A 180 -10.66 -6.39 11.68
N THR A 181 -10.97 -5.65 10.60
CA THR A 181 -11.53 -4.28 10.68
C THR A 181 -13.00 -4.23 11.11
N LYS A 182 -13.76 -5.31 10.89
CA LYS A 182 -15.24 -5.34 10.95
C LYS A 182 -15.95 -4.42 9.94
N LEU A 183 -15.23 -3.89 8.95
CA LEU A 183 -15.81 -3.06 7.89
C LEU A 183 -16.46 -3.93 6.80
N ASN A 184 -17.45 -3.35 6.11
CA ASN A 184 -18.10 -3.96 4.96
C ASN A 184 -17.55 -3.44 3.61
N ASP A 185 -18.02 -4.00 2.49
CA ASP A 185 -17.51 -3.65 1.16
C ASP A 185 -17.80 -2.20 0.79
N SER A 186 -18.98 -1.67 1.15
CA SER A 186 -19.31 -0.26 0.89
C SER A 186 -18.29 0.66 1.56
N GLN A 187 -17.98 0.41 2.84
CA GLN A 187 -16.98 1.18 3.58
C GLN A 187 -15.58 0.99 2.99
N LEU A 188 -15.23 -0.23 2.56
CA LEU A 188 -13.88 -0.52 2.08
C LEU A 188 -13.59 0.03 0.67
N LEU A 189 -14.60 0.08 -0.20
CA LEU A 189 -14.48 0.49 -1.60
C LEU A 189 -14.80 1.98 -1.83
N SER A 190 -15.52 2.64 -0.93
CA SER A 190 -15.80 4.08 -1.05
C SER A 190 -14.64 4.93 -0.54
N ALA A 191 -14.33 6.02 -1.26
CA ALA A 191 -13.47 7.06 -0.74
C ALA A 191 -14.09 7.66 0.53
N SER A 192 -13.25 8.07 1.49
CA SER A 192 -13.73 8.79 2.66
C SER A 192 -14.39 10.10 2.22
N PRO A 193 -15.59 10.46 2.73
CA PRO A 193 -16.17 11.76 2.44
C PRO A 193 -15.29 12.83 3.10
N TYR A 194 -14.39 13.41 2.32
CA TYR A 194 -13.81 14.69 2.68
C TYR A 194 -14.89 15.75 2.49
N VAL A 195 -15.50 16.21 3.58
CA VAL A 195 -16.41 17.35 3.54
C VAL A 195 -15.56 18.61 3.40
N ASN A 196 -15.57 19.22 2.22
CA ASN A 196 -14.99 20.54 1.98
C ASN A 196 -15.75 21.58 2.81
N PHE A 197 -15.22 21.94 3.98
CA PHE A 197 -15.65 23.15 4.69
C PHE A 197 -15.02 24.37 4.02
N HIS A 198 -15.67 24.88 2.98
CA HIS A 198 -15.48 26.27 2.59
C HIS A 198 -16.83 26.98 2.49
N SER A 199 -16.92 28.05 3.30
CA SER A 199 -17.88 29.16 3.33
C SER A 199 -19.13 29.06 4.23
N ASN A 200 -19.11 29.93 5.24
CA ASN A 200 -20.22 30.70 5.82
C ASN A 200 -21.31 29.97 6.61
N LEU A 201 -21.01 29.55 7.84
CA LEU A 201 -21.91 29.72 8.98
C LEU A 201 -21.11 29.51 10.28
N GLY A 202 -21.03 30.56 11.09
CA GLY A 202 -20.32 30.58 12.36
C GLY A 202 -20.99 29.72 13.42
N LEU A 203 -20.77 28.41 13.37
CA LEU A 203 -21.08 27.49 14.44
C LEU A 203 -19.91 26.51 14.59
N HIS A 204 -19.16 26.67 15.69
CA HIS A 204 -18.22 25.67 16.19
C HIS A 204 -18.96 24.38 16.51
N ALA A 205 -19.15 23.52 15.52
CA ALA A 205 -19.58 22.15 15.71
C ALA A 205 -18.41 21.25 15.30
N SER A 206 -17.58 20.87 16.27
CA SER A 206 -16.77 19.66 16.17
C SER A 206 -17.74 18.49 15.99
N MET A 207 -18.00 18.11 14.74
CA MET A 207 -18.86 16.96 14.48
C MET A 207 -18.09 15.72 14.94
N LYS A 208 -18.42 15.25 16.14
CA LYS A 208 -18.00 13.94 16.63
C LYS A 208 -18.52 12.93 15.62
N ILE A 209 -17.61 12.39 14.82
CA ILE A 209 -17.85 11.19 14.02
C ILE A 209 -18.39 10.17 15.04
N PRO A 210 -19.60 9.61 14.83
CA PRO A 210 -20.25 8.77 15.83
C PRO A 210 -19.31 7.63 16.22
N THR A 211 -19.35 7.21 17.48
CA THR A 211 -18.56 6.13 18.08
C THR A 211 -18.75 4.75 17.42
N SER A 212 -19.56 4.65 16.37
CA SER A 212 -19.70 3.49 15.47
C SER A 212 -18.88 3.64 14.18
N CYS A 213 -18.18 4.76 14.00
CA CYS A 213 -17.32 5.12 12.88
C CYS A 213 -15.85 5.27 13.35
N TYR A 214 -15.47 4.56 14.41
CA TYR A 214 -14.07 4.28 14.72
C TYR A 214 -13.53 3.36 13.64
N LEU A 215 -13.12 3.95 12.53
CA LEU A 215 -12.45 3.24 11.48
C LEU A 215 -11.06 2.90 12.02
N ILE A 216 -10.89 1.65 12.46
CA ILE A 216 -9.59 1.06 12.72
C ILE A 216 -8.73 1.35 11.48
N LEU A 217 -7.86 2.36 11.55
CA LEU A 217 -7.00 2.71 10.42
C LEU A 217 -5.87 1.70 10.40
N LEU A 218 -6.12 0.59 9.71
CA LEU A 218 -5.12 -0.42 9.51
C LEU A 218 -4.16 0.06 8.43
N VAL A 219 -2.95 0.43 8.84
CA VAL A 219 -1.85 0.60 7.91
C VAL A 219 -1.55 -0.78 7.36
N LEU A 220 -1.78 -0.91 6.05
CA LEU A 220 -1.42 -2.11 5.32
C LEU A 220 0.08 -2.09 5.10
N VAL A 221 0.75 -3.07 5.69
CA VAL A 221 2.20 -3.18 5.66
C VAL A 221 2.59 -4.61 5.32
N SER A 222 3.81 -4.78 4.84
CA SER A 222 4.41 -6.11 4.68
C SER A 222 4.52 -6.76 6.06
N ALA A 223 4.05 -8.00 6.19
CA ALA A 223 4.17 -8.78 7.42
C ALA A 223 5.64 -9.09 7.74
N TYR A 224 6.51 -9.09 6.73
CA TYR A 224 7.96 -9.22 6.88
C TYR A 224 8.56 -8.23 7.88
N LEU A 225 8.02 -7.01 7.98
CA LEU A 225 8.54 -5.95 8.86
C LEU A 225 8.46 -6.29 10.37
N PHE A 226 7.75 -7.35 10.74
CA PHE A 226 7.49 -7.74 12.14
C PHE A 226 8.05 -9.11 12.52
N HIS A 227 8.79 -9.75 11.62
CA HIS A 227 9.41 -11.06 11.83
C HIS A 227 10.95 -10.99 11.85
N ILE A 228 11.52 -9.80 12.05
CA ILE A 228 12.96 -9.54 12.23
C ILE A 228 13.25 -9.34 13.72
#